data_AF-A0A8F3IXG3-F1
#
_entry.id   AF-A0A8F3IXG3-F1
#
_cell.length_a   1.000
_cell.length_b   1.000
_cell.length_c   1.000
_cell.angle_alpha   90.00
_cell.angle_beta   90.00
_cell.angle_gamma   90.00
#
_symmetry.space_group_name_H-M   'P 1'
#
loop_
_entity.id
_entity.type
_entity.pdbx_description
1 polymer ?
#
loop_
_entity_poly.entity_id
_entity_poly.type
_entity_poly.pdbx_seq_one_letter_code
_entity_poly.pdbx_strand_id
1 'polypeptide(L)' 'MQNKIYRVLQNDEVVAIFNRKDYANDFIDYQATISDKKFEIEEVSLADWLLQPREF' A
#
# COMPACT_ATOMS: atom_id res chain seq x y z
N MET A 1 -18.35 -6.59 -4.79
CA MET A 1 -17.52 -5.73 -3.91
C MET A 1 -16.07 -6.05 -4.22
N GLN A 2 -15.27 -5.09 -4.65
CA GLN A 2 -13.85 -5.33 -4.91
C GLN A 2 -13.13 -5.41 -3.56
N ASN A 3 -12.92 -6.63 -3.08
CA ASN A 3 -12.20 -6.94 -1.84
C ASN A 3 -10.69 -6.87 -2.09
N LYS A 4 -10.19 -5.70 -2.47
CA LYS A 4 -8.77 -5.47 -2.76
C LYS A 4 -8.19 -4.50 -1.75
N ILE A 5 -6.94 -4.76 -1.39
CA ILE A 5 -6.11 -3.95 -0.52
C ILE A 5 -4.95 -3.43 -1.35
N TYR A 6 -4.62 -2.16 -1.16
CA TYR A 6 -3.53 -1.48 -1.83
C TYR A 6 -2.43 -1.22 -0.81
N ARG A 7 -1.32 -1.91 -0.95
CA ARG A 7 -0.15 -1.74 -0.09
C ARG A 7 0.79 -0.75 -0.75
N VAL A 8 1.24 0.24 0.00
CA VAL A 8 2.33 1.11 -0.43
C VAL A 8 3.62 0.56 0.15
N LEU A 9 4.57 0.25 -0.72
CA LEU A 9 5.87 -0.28 -0.36
C LEU A 9 6.96 0.78 -0.54
N GLN A 10 7.94 0.77 0.35
CA GLN A 10 9.19 1.51 0.23
C GLN A 10 10.34 0.53 0.45
N ASN A 11 11.17 0.29 -0.56
CA ASN A 11 12.26 -0.71 -0.50
C ASN A 11 11.77 -2.09 -0.02
N ASP A 12 10.71 -2.62 -0.65
CA ASP A 12 10.07 -3.89 -0.30
C ASP A 12 9.40 -3.96 1.09
N GLU A 13 9.40 -2.87 1.87
CA GLU A 13 8.71 -2.78 3.16
C GLU A 13 7.35 -2.09 3.03
N VAL A 14 6.30 -2.65 3.64
CA VAL A 14 4.96 -2.06 3.63
C VAL A 14 4.89 -0.89 4.61
N VAL A 15 4.77 0.33 4.07
CA VAL A 15 4.70 1.57 4.88
C VAL A 15 3.28 2.06 5.12
N ALA A 16 2.34 1.72 4.22
CA ALA A 16 0.95 2.10 4.34
C ALA A 16 0.03 1.13 3.61
N ILE A 17 -1.23 1.06 4.06
CA ILE A 17 -2.24 0.14 3.52
C ILE A 17 -3.56 0.88 3.33
N PHE A 18 -4.16 0.74 2.16
CA PHE A 18 -5.39 1.41 1.79
C PHE A 18 -6.43 0.43 1.25
N ASN A 19 -7.71 0.74 1.43
CA ASN A 19 -8.83 -0.02 0.86
C ASN A 19 -9.32 0.55 -0.49
N ARG A 20 -8.71 1.65 -0.96
CA ARG A 20 -8.99 2.31 -2.23
C ARG A 20 -7.68 2.71 -2.90
N LYS A 21 -7.61 2.52 -4.21
CA LYS A 21 -6.42 2.86 -5.01
C LYS A 21 -6.15 4.36 -4.99
N ASP A 22 -7.20 5.17 -5.07
CA ASP A 22 -7.08 6.64 -5.11
C ASP A 22 -6.36 7.17 -3.86
N TYR A 23 -6.67 6.64 -2.67
CA TYR A 23 -5.98 7.03 -1.43
C TYR A 23 -4.52 6.59 -1.38
N ALA A 24 -4.18 5.46 -1.99
CA ALA A 24 -2.78 5.04 -2.11
C ALA A 24 -2.01 5.96 -3.06
N ASN A 25 -2.63 6.39 -4.16
CA ASN A 25 -2.04 7.37 -5.07
C ASN A 25 -1.85 8.73 -4.39
N ASP A 26 -2.89 9.25 -3.72
CA ASP A 26 -2.82 10.52 -2.98
C ASP A 26 -1.68 10.52 -1.94
N PHE A 27 -1.48 9.38 -1.26
CA PHE A 27 -0.38 9.21 -0.33
C PHE A 27 0.98 9.33 -1.04
N ILE A 28 1.17 8.66 -2.18
CA ILE A 28 2.43 8.72 -2.94
C ILE A 28 2.67 10.12 -3.50
N ASP A 29 1.65 10.76 -4.06
CA ASP A 29 1.74 12.13 -4.57
C ASP A 29 2.14 13.10 -3.45
N TYR A 30 1.52 12.98 -2.26
CA TYR A 30 1.91 13.76 -1.10
C TYR A 30 3.36 13.48 -0.68
N GLN A 31 3.77 12.20 -0.60
CA GLN A 31 5.14 11.85 -0.23
C GLN A 31 6.16 12.41 -1.24
N ALA A 32 5.84 12.43 -2.53
CA ALA A 32 6.68 13.01 -3.57
C ALA A 32 6.87 14.53 -3.40
N THR A 33 5.94 15.24 -2.74
CA THR A 33 6.11 16.68 -2.44
C THR A 33 7.11 16.95 -1.30
N ILE A 34 7.34 15.96 -0.43
CA ILE A 34 8.16 16.11 0.78
C ILE A 34 9.44 15.28 0.75
N SER A 35 9.59 14.34 -0.20
CA SER A 35 10.72 13.43 -0.28
C SER A 35 10.92 12.84 -1.69
N ASP A 36 12.18 12.65 -2.10
CA ASP A 36 12.55 11.89 -3.31
C ASP A 36 12.46 10.36 -3.14
N LYS A 37 11.84 9.89 -2.07
CA LYS A 37 11.63 8.46 -1.84
C LYS A 37 10.71 7.90 -2.92
N LYS A 38 11.07 6.73 -3.45
CA LYS A 38 10.23 5.98 -4.38
C LYS A 38 9.31 5.06 -3.60
N PHE A 39 8.05 5.05 -4.00
CA PHE A 39 7.03 4.20 -3.44
C PHE A 39 6.37 3.39 -4.55
N GLU A 40 5.98 2.17 -4.24
CA GLU A 40 5.29 1.27 -5.16
C GLU A 40 3.94 0.87 -4.59
N ILE A 41 2.93 0.73 -5.44
CA ILE A 41 1.60 0.25 -5.03
C ILE A 41 1.46 -1.20 -5.46
N GLU A 42 1.28 -2.09 -4.50
CA GLU A 42 0.96 -3.48 -4.74
C GLU A 42 -0.53 -3.73 -4.44
N GLU A 43 -1.21 -4.39 -5.37
CA GLU A 43 -2.62 -4.75 -5.24
C GLU A 43 -2.74 -6.19 -4.75
N VAL A 44 -3.34 -6.37 -3.57
CA VAL A 44 -3.51 -7.66 -2.92
C VAL A 44 -4.99 -7.94 -2.71
N SER A 45 -5.40 -9.21 -2.83
CA SER A 45 -6.76 -9.58 -2.44
C SER A 45 -6.92 -9.56 -0.93
N LEU A 46 -8.09 -9.19 -0.41
CA LEU A 46 -8.34 -9.18 1.03
C LEU A 46 -8.13 -10.56 1.67
N ALA A 47 -8.46 -11.64 0.94
CA ALA A 47 -8.27 -13.01 1.41
C ALA A 47 -6.78 -13.34 1.56
N ASP A 48 -5.98 -12.98 0.57
CA ASP A 48 -4.52 -13.17 0.59
C ASP A 48 -3.87 -12.35 1.72
N TRP A 49 -4.30 -11.10 1.88
CA TRP A 49 -3.85 -10.23 2.97
C TRP A 49 -4.16 -10.80 4.36
N LEU A 50 -5.34 -11.40 4.55
CA LEU A 50 -5.73 -12.00 5.84
C LEU A 50 -4.94 -13.27 6.16
N LEU A 51 -4.38 -13.95 5.14
CA LEU A 51 -3.60 -15.17 5.27
C LEU A 51 -2.11 -14.91 5.55
N GLN A 52 -1.62 -13.68 5.39
CA GLN A 52 -0.22 -13.37 5.64
C GLN A 52 0.11 -13.46 7.15
N PRO A 53 1.21 -14.13 7.53
CA PRO A 53 1.64 -14.20 8.92
C PRO A 53 1.94 -12.78 9.42
N ARG A 54 1.29 -12.37 10.51
CA ARG A 54 1.54 -11.08 11.15
C ARG A 54 2.57 -11.30 12.24
N GLU A 55 3.78 -10.80 12.05
CA GLU A 55 4.72 -10.64 13.15
C GLU A 55 4.25 -9.43 13.97
N PHE A 56 3.86 -9.68 15.22
CA PHE A 56 3.40 -8.67 16.19
C PHE A 56 4.53 -8.29 17.14
#